data_AF-A0A4R0EKV1-F1
#
_entry.id   AF-A0A4R0EKV1-F1
#
_cell.length_a   1.000
_cell.length_b   1.000
_cell.length_c   1.000
_cell.angle_alpha   90.00
_cell.angle_beta   90.00
_cell.angle_gamma   90.00
#
_symmetry.space_group_name_H-M   'P 1'
#
loop_
_entity.id
_entity.type
_entity.pdbx_description
1 polymer ?
#
loop_
_entity_poly.entity_id
_entity_poly.type
_entity_poly.pdbx_seq_one_letter_code
_entity_poly.pdbx_strand_id
1 'polypeptide(L)' 'MPRTMLTDQHWLKLKSIVHNFGIYLKHNLRNFIEAILYR' A
#
# COMPACT_ATOMS: atom_id res chain seq x y z
N MET A 1 10.11 -17.88 -0.95
CA MET A 1 10.37 -16.79 0.02
C MET A 1 9.07 -16.37 0.67
N PRO A 2 8.99 -16.25 1.99
CA PRO A 2 7.81 -15.67 2.63
C PRO A 2 7.66 -14.22 2.15
N ARG A 3 6.52 -13.87 1.55
CA ARG A 3 6.22 -12.47 1.21
C ARG A 3 5.94 -11.74 2.52
N THR A 4 6.76 -10.75 2.84
CA THR A 4 6.56 -9.90 4.02
C THR A 4 5.29 -9.08 3.84
N MET A 5 4.31 -9.28 4.73
CA MET A 5 3.06 -8.52 4.75
C MET A 5 3.30 -7.03 4.99
N LEU A 6 2.36 -6.22 4.51
CA LEU A 6 2.43 -4.77 4.61
C LEU A 6 2.01 -4.35 6.02
N THR A 7 2.98 -4.23 6.91
CA THR A 7 2.74 -3.70 8.27
C THR A 7 2.29 -2.25 8.22
N ASP A 8 1.68 -1.75 9.30
CA ASP A 8 1.21 -0.36 9.36
C ASP A 8 2.34 0.66 9.15
N GLN A 9 3.56 0.35 9.61
CA GLN A 9 4.73 1.19 9.37
C GLN A 9 5.11 1.23 7.87
N HIS A 10 5.06 0.10 7.18
CA HIS A 10 5.30 0.05 5.74
C HIS A 10 4.19 0.77 4.98
N TRP A 11 2.94 0.60 5.40
CA TRP A 11 1.78 1.27 4.82
C TRP A 11 1.88 2.80 4.90
N LEU A 12 2.30 3.36 6.05
CA LEU A 12 2.46 4.81 6.21
C LEU A 12 3.48 5.40 5.23
N LYS A 13 4.63 4.74 5.03
CA LYS A 13 5.65 5.17 4.06
C LYS A 13 5.12 5.08 2.63
N LEU A 14 4.47 3.97 2.31
CA LEU A 14 3.89 3.76 0.98
C LEU A 14 2.79 4.77 0.67
N LYS A 15 1.93 5.07 1.66
CA LYS A 15 0.87 6.07 1.54
C LYS A 15 1.42 7.44 1.19
N SER A 16 2.53 7.86 1.80
CA SER A 16 3.21 9.12 1.45
C SER A 16 3.72 9.13 0.02
N ILE A 17 4.31 8.02 -0.45
CA ILE A 17 4.78 7.88 -1.84
C ILE A 17 3.62 7.98 -2.82
N VAL A 18 2.55 7.22 -2.58
CA VAL A 18 1.35 7.15 -3.42
C VAL A 18 0.65 8.52 -3.49
N HIS A 19 0.59 9.22 -2.36
CA HIS A 19 0.10 10.61 -2.31
C HIS A 19 0.99 11.58 -3.11
N ASN A 20 2.32 11.46 -3.01
CA ASN A 20 3.25 12.29 -3.79
C ASN A 20 3.12 12.07 -5.30
N PHE A 21 2.72 10.88 -5.72
CA PHE A 21 2.40 10.58 -7.13
C PHE A 21 1.01 11.06 -7.57
N GLY A 22 0.26 11.76 -6.71
CA GLY A 22 -1.08 12.24 -7.02
C GLY A 22 -2.13 11.12 -7.12
N ILE A 23 -1.80 9.91 -6.66
CA ILE A 23 -2.73 8.79 -6.64
C ILE A 23 -3.68 9.01 -5.46
N TYR A 24 -4.87 9.54 -5.75
CA TYR A 24 -5.86 9.92 -4.76
C TYR A 24 -6.38 8.70 -3.97
N LEU A 25 -6.38 8.82 -2.64
CA LEU A 25 -6.72 7.76 -1.69
C LEU A 25 -8.24 7.56 -1.60
N LYS A 26 -8.77 6.53 -2.28
CA LYS A 26 -10.02 5.88 -1.86
C LYS A 26 -9.78 5.07 -0.58
N HIS A 27 -10.82 4.92 0.24
CA HIS A 27 -10.78 4.17 1.51
C HIS A 27 -10.20 2.74 1.36
N ASN A 28 -10.27 2.15 0.17
CA ASN A 28 -9.85 0.77 -0.12
C ASN A 28 -8.45 0.65 -0.75
N LEU A 29 -7.64 1.71 -0.76
CA LEU A 29 -6.34 1.68 -1.44
C LEU A 29 -5.37 0.66 -0.84
N ARG A 30 -5.41 0.44 0.49
CA ARG A 30 -4.58 -0.58 1.14
C ARG A 30 -4.90 -1.97 0.58
N ASN A 31 -6.17 -2.36 0.60
CA ASN A 31 -6.63 -3.65 0.10
C ASN A 31 -6.29 -3.82 -1.39
N PHE A 32 -6.41 -2.76 -2.20
CA PHE A 32 -6.04 -2.79 -3.61
C PHE A 32 -4.54 -3.06 -3.82
N ILE A 33 -3.68 -2.35 -3.09
CA ILE A 33 -2.24 -2.54 -3.16
C ILE A 33 -1.82 -3.90 -2.61
N GLU A 34 -2.41 -4.35 -1.50
CA GLU A 34 -2.17 -5.67 -0.95
C GLU A 34 -2.59 -6.76 -1.94
N ALA A 35 -3.71 -6.60 -2.65
CA ALA A 35 -4.12 -7.51 -3.72
C ALA A 35 -3.16 -7.51 -4.93
N ILE A 36 -2.42 -6.43 -5.20
CA ILE A 36 -1.39 -6.41 -6.25
C ILE A 36 -0.11 -7.08 -5.77
N LEU A 37 0.34 -6.78 -4.55
CA LEU A 37 1.61 -7.24 -4.01
C LEU A 37 1.58 -8.72 -3.57
N TYR A 38 0.43 -9.20 -3.11
CA TYR A 38 0.29 -10.53 -2.51
C TYR A 38 -0.50 -11.52 -3.34
N ARG A 39 -1.03 -11.13 -4.50
CA ARG A 39 -1.53 -12.06 -5.54
C ARG A 39 -0.38 -12.70 -6.32
#